data_AF-A0A1Y6BKP2-F1
#
_entry.id   AF-A0A1Y6BKP2-F1
#
_cell.length_a   1.000
_cell.length_b   1.000
_cell.length_c   1.000
_cell.angle_alpha   90.00
_cell.angle_beta   90.00
_cell.angle_gamma   90.00
#
_symmetry.space_group_name_H-M   'P 1'
#
loop_
_entity.id
_entity.type
_entity.pdbx_description
1 polymer ?
#
loop_
_entity_poly.entity_id
_entity_poly.type
_entity_poly.pdbx_seq_one_letter_code
_entity_poly.pdbx_strand_id
1 'polypeptide(L)'
;MTQSRESQISLDATPFYHCYVRCVRRAYLCGDDYSRGENFDHRKQWIVSRLKFLSYVYAIDICAYAVMSNHYHVVLHVDKERALSWSREEVVERWLQLYKGHMLVDRWLKAPGAMDEASLEVVYELIELWRERLYDIAWFMRGVNETIARMANEEEQCKGRFWEGRYKSQALIG
;
A
#
# COMPACT_ATOMS: atom_id res chain seq x y z
N MET A 1 -8.45 4.06 -24.93
CA MET A 1 -7.94 5.25 -24.20
C MET A 1 -7.70 4.85 -22.76
N THR A 2 -6.50 5.08 -22.24
CA THR A 2 -6.11 4.81 -20.85
C THR A 2 -6.62 5.96 -19.98
N GLN A 3 -7.72 5.74 -19.27
CA GLN A 3 -8.23 6.69 -18.28
C GLN A 3 -7.31 6.72 -17.02
N SER A 4 -7.23 7.86 -16.32
CA SER A 4 -6.43 8.01 -15.09
C SER A 4 -7.09 7.26 -13.92
N ARG A 5 -6.33 6.92 -12.87
CA ARG A 5 -6.84 6.11 -11.74
C ARG A 5 -7.93 6.78 -10.93
N GLU A 6 -7.90 8.10 -10.83
CA GLU A 6 -8.96 8.88 -10.18
C GLU A 6 -10.33 8.61 -10.83
N SER A 7 -10.37 8.17 -12.09
CA SER A 7 -11.63 7.82 -12.75
C SER A 7 -11.99 6.33 -12.70
N GLN A 8 -11.23 5.46 -12.00
CA GLN A 8 -11.52 4.01 -11.91
C GLN A 8 -11.85 3.52 -10.49
N ILE A 9 -11.51 4.28 -9.45
CA ILE A 9 -11.85 3.96 -8.06
C ILE A 9 -12.80 5.05 -7.57
N SER A 10 -14.05 4.68 -7.34
CA SER A 10 -15.06 5.51 -6.69
C SER A 10 -15.54 4.78 -5.44
N LEU A 11 -15.19 5.33 -4.27
CA LEU A 11 -15.66 4.80 -2.99
C LEU A 11 -17.15 5.08 -2.78
N ASP A 12 -17.71 6.07 -3.48
CA ASP A 12 -19.16 6.35 -3.49
C ASP A 12 -19.95 5.23 -4.19
N ALA A 13 -19.33 4.56 -5.17
CA ALA A 13 -19.96 3.45 -5.89
C ALA A 13 -19.83 2.11 -5.14
N THR A 14 -18.65 1.80 -4.59
CA THR A 14 -18.42 0.61 -3.76
C THR A 14 -17.12 0.77 -2.97
N PRO A 15 -17.05 0.26 -1.72
CA PRO A 15 -15.79 0.19 -0.97
C PRO A 15 -14.97 -1.07 -1.30
N PHE A 16 -15.49 -1.99 -2.12
CA PHE A 16 -14.85 -3.29 -2.40
C PHE A 16 -14.14 -3.31 -3.77
N TYR A 17 -12.85 -3.70 -3.76
CA TYR A 17 -12.05 -3.77 -4.98
C TYR A 17 -11.20 -5.04 -5.04
N HIS A 18 -11.24 -5.69 -6.20
CA HIS A 18 -10.28 -6.73 -6.56
C HIS A 18 -9.07 -6.11 -7.23
N CYS A 19 -7.89 -6.28 -6.63
CA CYS A 19 -6.62 -5.81 -7.15
C CYS A 19 -5.70 -6.98 -7.48
N TYR A 20 -4.90 -6.83 -8.54
CA TYR A 20 -3.87 -7.80 -8.89
C TYR A 20 -2.72 -7.19 -9.68
N VAL A 21 -1.55 -7.84 -9.61
CA VAL A 21 -0.37 -7.47 -10.37
C VAL A 21 0.47 -8.70 -10.65
N ARG A 22 1.08 -8.76 -11.84
CA ARG A 22 1.94 -9.86 -12.28
C ARG A 22 3.41 -9.49 -12.25
N CYS A 23 4.28 -10.48 -12.01
CA CYS A 23 5.72 -10.32 -12.18
C CYS A 23 6.11 -10.23 -13.66
N VAL A 24 7.20 -9.55 -13.96
CA VAL A 24 7.82 -9.54 -15.30
C VAL A 24 9.01 -10.49 -15.37
N ARG A 25 9.58 -10.65 -16.57
CA ARG A 25 10.85 -11.36 -16.84
C ARG A 25 10.87 -12.86 -16.56
N ARG A 26 9.72 -13.54 -16.55
CA ARG A 26 9.62 -14.94 -16.04
C ARG A 26 10.12 -15.06 -14.59
N ALA A 27 10.13 -13.95 -13.83
CA ALA A 27 10.45 -14.00 -12.41
C ALA A 27 9.33 -14.74 -11.68
N TYR A 28 9.72 -15.68 -10.83
CA TYR A 28 8.81 -16.39 -9.96
C TYR A 28 8.54 -15.51 -8.73
N LEU A 29 7.26 -15.17 -8.56
CA LEU A 29 6.77 -14.65 -7.30
C LEU A 29 6.88 -15.71 -6.21
N CYS A 30 6.59 -16.97 -6.55
CA CYS A 30 6.77 -18.14 -5.69
C CYS A 30 6.76 -19.43 -6.53
N GLY A 31 7.02 -20.57 -5.91
CA GLY A 31 7.07 -21.88 -6.56
C GLY A 31 8.45 -22.22 -7.11
N ASP A 32 8.51 -23.35 -7.81
CA ASP A 32 9.75 -23.88 -8.37
C ASP A 32 10.11 -23.19 -9.70
N ASP A 33 11.31 -22.62 -9.77
CA ASP A 33 11.97 -22.29 -11.02
C ASP A 33 12.77 -23.50 -11.50
N TYR A 34 12.13 -24.37 -12.29
CA TYR A 34 12.77 -25.55 -12.87
C TYR A 34 13.98 -25.22 -13.76
N SER A 35 14.11 -23.99 -14.25
CA SER A 35 15.27 -23.60 -15.08
C SER A 35 16.55 -23.37 -14.27
N ARG A 36 16.39 -23.01 -12.98
CA ARG A 36 17.49 -22.77 -12.04
C ARG A 36 17.58 -23.81 -10.94
N GLY A 37 16.54 -24.63 -10.75
CA GLY A 37 16.43 -25.56 -9.63
C GLY A 37 16.18 -24.85 -8.29
N GLU A 38 15.66 -23.62 -8.32
CA GLU A 38 15.40 -22.80 -7.14
C GLU A 38 13.92 -22.85 -6.75
N ASN A 39 13.63 -22.76 -5.46
CA ASN A 39 12.27 -22.69 -4.95
C ASN A 39 12.05 -21.34 -4.25
N PHE A 40 10.98 -20.64 -4.63
CA PHE A 40 10.66 -19.30 -4.12
C PHE A 40 9.41 -19.27 -3.23
N ASP A 41 8.96 -20.40 -2.68
CA ASP A 41 7.71 -20.44 -1.91
C ASP A 41 7.74 -19.61 -0.62
N HIS A 42 8.94 -19.35 -0.07
CA HIS A 42 9.10 -18.44 1.07
C HIS A 42 8.57 -17.03 0.78
N ARG A 43 8.61 -16.58 -0.48
CA ARG A 43 8.09 -15.27 -0.90
C ARG A 43 6.58 -15.16 -0.75
N LYS A 44 5.82 -16.27 -0.72
CA LYS A 44 4.38 -16.26 -0.38
C LYS A 44 4.17 -15.63 0.99
N GLN A 45 5.01 -16.01 1.96
CA GLN A 45 4.93 -15.47 3.31
C GLN A 45 5.27 -13.98 3.34
N TRP A 46 6.20 -13.51 2.51
CA TRP A 46 6.52 -12.08 2.42
C TRP A 46 5.29 -11.26 2.00
N ILE A 47 4.55 -11.71 0.99
CA ILE A 47 3.33 -11.04 0.52
C ILE A 47 2.26 -11.07 1.61
N VAL A 48 1.98 -12.24 2.18
CA VAL A 48 0.93 -12.41 3.20
C VAL A 48 1.23 -11.57 4.43
N SER A 49 2.47 -11.59 4.93
CA SER A 49 2.90 -10.76 6.06
C SER A 49 2.80 -9.27 5.73
N ARG A 50 3.22 -8.86 4.53
CA ARG A 50 3.16 -7.45 4.12
C ARG A 50 1.73 -6.95 3.99
N LEU A 51 0.85 -7.74 3.38
CA LEU A 51 -0.58 -7.45 3.27
C LEU A 51 -1.19 -7.25 4.66
N LYS A 52 -1.01 -8.20 5.57
CA LYS A 52 -1.52 -8.12 6.96
C LYS A 52 -0.99 -6.91 7.73
N PHE A 53 0.29 -6.60 7.58
CA PHE A 53 0.87 -5.43 8.22
C PHE A 53 0.27 -4.14 7.66
N LEU A 54 0.11 -4.03 6.35
CA LEU A 54 -0.52 -2.84 5.76
C LEU A 54 -1.98 -2.71 6.14
N SER A 55 -2.76 -3.79 6.27
CA SER A 55 -4.15 -3.69 6.75
C SER A 55 -4.28 -3.23 8.19
N TYR A 56 -3.23 -3.37 9.01
CA TYR A 56 -3.17 -2.80 10.35
C TYR A 56 -2.89 -1.28 10.34
N VAL A 57 -2.07 -0.83 9.38
CA VAL A 57 -1.67 0.58 9.27
C VAL A 57 -2.71 1.41 8.51
N TYR A 58 -3.28 0.86 7.43
CA TYR A 58 -4.26 1.51 6.58
C TYR A 58 -5.68 1.26 7.08
N ALA A 59 -6.61 2.12 6.68
CA ALA A 59 -8.05 1.86 6.81
C ALA A 59 -8.55 1.01 5.63
N ILE A 60 -7.85 -0.10 5.36
CA ILE A 60 -8.17 -1.02 4.27
C ILE A 60 -8.05 -2.45 4.79
N ASP A 61 -9.16 -3.17 4.77
CA ASP A 61 -9.22 -4.57 5.19
C ASP A 61 -8.98 -5.52 4.00
N ILE A 62 -8.49 -6.71 4.30
CA ILE A 62 -8.28 -7.77 3.31
C ILE A 62 -9.41 -8.78 3.45
N CYS A 63 -10.31 -8.82 2.46
CA CYS A 63 -11.41 -9.78 2.45
C CYS A 63 -10.94 -11.16 1.98
N ALA A 64 -10.06 -11.19 0.97
CA ALA A 64 -9.50 -12.41 0.40
C ALA A 64 -8.17 -12.13 -0.29
N TYR A 65 -7.34 -13.14 -0.46
CA TYR A 65 -6.13 -13.06 -1.30
C TYR A 65 -5.81 -14.42 -1.91
N ALA A 66 -5.06 -14.40 -3.01
CA ALA A 66 -4.48 -15.59 -3.63
C ALA A 66 -3.09 -15.26 -4.16
N VAL A 67 -2.09 -16.09 -3.81
CA VAL A 67 -0.71 -15.94 -4.30
C VAL A 67 -0.39 -17.09 -5.23
N MET A 68 -0.05 -16.77 -6.47
CA MET A 68 0.34 -17.71 -7.53
C MET A 68 1.80 -17.49 -7.92
N SER A 69 2.33 -18.40 -8.71
CA SER A 69 3.76 -18.44 -9.06
C SER A 69 4.29 -17.18 -9.72
N ASN A 70 3.46 -16.38 -10.39
CA ASN A 70 3.88 -15.18 -11.09
C ASN A 70 2.98 -13.95 -10.85
N HIS A 71 2.02 -14.03 -9.92
CA HIS A 71 1.12 -12.92 -9.61
C HIS A 71 0.37 -13.16 -8.31
N TYR A 72 -0.19 -12.10 -7.72
CA TYR A 72 -1.12 -12.23 -6.61
C TYR A 72 -2.39 -11.41 -6.86
N HIS A 73 -3.46 -11.86 -6.24
CA HIS A 73 -4.74 -11.18 -6.17
C HIS A 73 -5.05 -10.84 -4.72
N VAL A 74 -5.71 -9.71 -4.50
CA VAL A 74 -6.23 -9.29 -3.20
C VAL A 74 -7.59 -8.63 -3.39
N VAL A 75 -8.54 -8.98 -2.54
CA VAL A 75 -9.82 -8.29 -2.41
C VAL A 75 -9.74 -7.39 -1.20
N LEU A 76 -9.93 -6.10 -1.44
CA LEU A 76 -9.80 -5.03 -0.46
C LEU A 76 -11.19 -4.47 -0.13
N HIS A 77 -11.38 -4.11 1.14
CA HIS A 77 -12.49 -3.29 1.60
C HIS A 77 -11.92 -1.99 2.16
N VAL A 78 -12.28 -0.85 1.57
CA VAL A 78 -11.82 0.47 2.01
C VAL A 78 -12.79 1.03 3.04
N ASP A 79 -12.29 1.25 4.26
CA ASP A 79 -13.06 1.76 5.38
C ASP A 79 -12.75 3.26 5.58
N LYS A 80 -13.31 4.10 4.70
CA LYS A 80 -13.10 5.55 4.72
C LYS A 80 -13.52 6.17 6.06
N GLU A 81 -14.65 5.73 6.61
CA GLU A 81 -15.16 6.24 7.89
C GLU A 81 -14.19 5.94 9.04
N ARG A 82 -13.57 4.76 9.06
CA ARG A 82 -12.51 4.46 10.04
C ARG A 82 -11.35 5.43 9.92
N ALA A 83 -10.89 5.76 8.71
CA ALA A 83 -9.84 6.76 8.55
C ALA A 83 -10.25 8.17 9.01
N LEU A 84 -11.51 8.58 8.75
CA LEU A 84 -12.05 9.87 9.19
C LEU A 84 -12.23 9.95 10.69
N SER A 85 -12.46 8.82 11.36
CA SER A 85 -12.61 8.77 12.82
C SER A 85 -11.31 8.97 13.60
N TRP A 86 -10.14 8.79 12.97
CA TRP A 86 -8.85 8.89 13.66
C TRP A 86 -8.51 10.30 14.10
N SER A 87 -7.85 10.43 15.25
CA SER A 87 -7.24 11.71 15.62
C SER A 87 -6.08 12.06 14.69
N ARG A 88 -5.61 13.32 14.74
CA ARG A 88 -4.44 13.74 13.97
C ARG A 88 -3.18 12.97 14.41
N GLU A 89 -3.04 12.76 15.70
CA GLU A 89 -1.95 11.98 16.31
C GLU A 89 -1.99 10.53 15.79
N GLU A 90 -3.14 9.88 15.78
CA GLU A 90 -3.29 8.52 15.26
C GLU A 90 -2.92 8.41 13.78
N VAL A 91 -3.31 9.39 12.95
CA VAL A 91 -2.89 9.45 11.53
C VAL A 91 -1.38 9.52 11.41
N VAL A 92 -0.74 10.37 12.21
CA VAL A 92 0.72 10.52 12.22
C VAL A 92 1.39 9.23 12.68
N GLU A 93 0.94 8.62 13.77
CA GLU A 93 1.46 7.34 14.27
C GLU A 93 1.36 6.22 13.24
N ARG A 94 0.25 6.14 12.49
CA ARG A 94 0.09 5.18 11.40
C ARG A 94 1.02 5.48 10.23
N TRP A 95 1.08 6.74 9.81
CA TRP A 95 1.94 7.15 8.70
C TRP A 95 3.42 6.85 8.95
N LEU A 96 3.91 7.15 10.16
CA LEU A 96 5.30 6.97 10.56
C LEU A 96 5.75 5.51 10.66
N GLN A 97 4.82 4.55 10.73
CA GLN A 97 5.16 3.12 10.66
C GLN A 97 5.67 2.69 9.28
N LEU A 98 5.42 3.49 8.23
CA LEU A 98 5.73 3.14 6.85
C LEU A 98 6.58 4.16 6.12
N TYR A 99 6.39 5.43 6.44
CA TYR A 99 6.94 6.55 5.68
C TYR A 99 7.69 7.50 6.61
N LYS A 100 8.59 8.29 6.01
CA LYS A 100 9.26 9.35 6.75
C LYS A 100 8.26 10.47 7.08
N GLY A 101 8.40 11.03 8.28
CA GLY A 101 7.65 12.20 8.72
C GLY A 101 8.06 13.49 8.03
N HIS A 102 7.41 14.57 8.43
CA HIS A 102 7.74 15.93 8.02
C HIS A 102 8.23 16.72 9.24
N MET A 103 9.28 17.53 9.08
CA MET A 103 9.91 18.25 10.18
C MET A 103 8.93 19.12 10.99
N LEU A 104 7.93 19.72 10.34
CA LEU A 104 6.90 20.50 11.04
C LEU A 104 5.97 19.62 11.88
N VAL A 105 5.62 18.42 11.39
CA VAL A 105 4.81 17.46 12.14
C VAL A 105 5.60 16.93 13.35
N ASP A 106 6.91 16.69 13.19
CA ASP A 106 7.78 16.29 14.31
C ASP A 106 7.88 17.40 15.39
N ARG A 107 7.86 18.67 14.98
CA ARG A 107 7.82 19.81 15.91
C ARG A 107 6.47 19.90 16.62
N TRP A 108 5.39 19.71 15.86
CA TRP A 108 4.02 19.71 16.39
C TRP A 108 3.82 18.61 17.43
N LEU A 109 4.29 17.38 17.19
CA LEU A 109 4.22 16.28 18.15
C LEU A 109 4.93 16.59 19.47
N LYS A 110 5.99 17.41 19.45
CA LYS A 110 6.78 17.76 20.65
C LYS A 110 6.16 18.90 21.45
N ALA A 111 5.67 19.93 20.77
CA ALA A 111 5.19 21.15 21.41
C ALA A 111 4.16 21.87 20.51
N PRO A 112 2.91 21.37 20.44
CA PRO A 112 1.92 21.91 19.51
C PRO A 112 1.56 23.37 19.82
N GLY A 113 1.55 23.76 21.10
CA GLY A 113 1.27 25.13 21.54
C GLY A 113 2.41 26.14 21.32
N ALA A 114 3.57 25.70 20.83
CA ALA A 114 4.71 26.56 20.54
C ALA A 114 4.79 26.95 19.05
N MET A 115 3.85 26.48 18.22
CA MET A 115 3.81 26.78 16.79
C MET A 115 2.89 27.95 16.50
N ASP A 116 3.30 28.82 15.57
CA ASP A 116 2.43 29.86 15.03
C ASP A 116 1.31 29.25 14.16
N GLU A 117 0.27 30.06 13.92
CA GLU A 117 -0.94 29.64 13.19
C GLU A 117 -0.64 29.15 11.77
N ALA A 118 0.24 29.83 11.03
CA ALA A 118 0.61 29.43 9.68
C ALA A 118 1.34 28.08 9.65
N SER A 119 2.23 27.84 10.62
CA SER A 119 2.92 26.56 10.76
C SER A 119 1.96 25.43 11.13
N LEU A 120 0.95 25.71 11.96
CA LEU A 120 -0.09 24.74 12.32
C LEU A 120 -0.99 24.39 11.14
N GLU A 121 -1.35 25.36 10.31
CA GLU A 121 -2.14 25.15 9.09
C GLU A 121 -1.44 24.14 8.17
N VAL A 122 -0.16 24.36 7.87
CA VAL A 122 0.64 23.44 7.06
C VAL A 122 0.73 22.04 7.67
N VAL A 123 0.85 21.94 9.00
CA VAL A 123 0.85 20.63 9.69
C VAL A 123 -0.48 19.92 9.49
N TYR A 124 -1.61 20.61 9.64
CA TYR A 124 -2.92 19.99 9.50
C TYR A 124 -3.22 19.60 8.05
N GLU A 125 -2.83 20.40 7.07
CA GLU A 125 -2.92 20.03 5.65
C GLU A 125 -2.13 18.75 5.34
N LEU A 126 -0.89 18.64 5.88
CA LEU A 126 -0.08 17.44 5.70
C LEU A 126 -0.72 16.21 6.34
N ILE A 127 -1.28 16.35 7.54
CA ILE A 127 -1.93 15.25 8.25
C ILE A 127 -3.19 14.79 7.51
N GLU A 128 -4.01 15.71 7.00
CA GLU A 128 -5.19 15.34 6.21
C GLU A 128 -4.80 14.67 4.88
N LEU A 129 -3.74 15.14 4.21
CA LEU A 129 -3.19 14.44 3.06
C LEU A 129 -2.71 13.01 3.40
N TRP A 130 -2.12 12.80 4.57
CA TRP A 130 -1.72 11.46 5.03
C TRP A 130 -2.93 10.60 5.33
N ARG A 131 -3.98 11.16 5.94
CA ARG A 131 -5.25 10.47 6.18
C ARG A 131 -5.85 9.97 4.88
N GLU A 132 -5.95 10.83 3.87
CA GLU A 132 -6.44 10.47 2.52
C GLU A 132 -5.68 9.27 1.94
N ARG A 133 -4.35 9.29 2.07
CA ARG A 133 -3.51 8.21 1.57
C ARG A 133 -3.65 6.91 2.35
N LEU A 134 -3.98 6.97 3.65
CA LEU A 134 -4.16 5.79 4.49
C LEU A 134 -5.46 5.02 4.21
N TYR A 135 -6.37 5.54 3.38
CA TYR A 135 -7.48 4.79 2.81
C TYR A 135 -7.42 4.71 1.26
N ASP A 136 -6.29 5.06 0.65
CA ASP A 136 -6.10 5.01 -0.79
C ASP A 136 -5.52 3.64 -1.24
N ILE A 137 -6.25 2.97 -2.16
CA ILE A 137 -5.84 1.66 -2.70
C ILE A 137 -4.51 1.76 -3.44
N ALA A 138 -4.21 2.86 -4.12
CA ALA A 138 -2.96 2.98 -4.86
C ALA A 138 -1.75 3.07 -3.93
N TRP A 139 -1.86 3.78 -2.81
CA TRP A 139 -0.88 3.82 -1.74
C TRP A 139 -0.72 2.48 -1.05
N PHE A 140 -1.82 1.78 -0.75
CA PHE A 140 -1.79 0.43 -0.20
C PHE A 140 -1.04 -0.53 -1.13
N MET A 141 -1.44 -0.60 -2.40
CA MET A 141 -0.82 -1.48 -3.39
C MET A 141 0.64 -1.10 -3.68
N ARG A 142 0.98 0.19 -3.65
CA ARG A 142 2.37 0.66 -3.72
C ARG A 142 3.18 0.12 -2.54
N GLY A 143 2.64 0.22 -1.33
CA GLY A 143 3.27 -0.28 -0.11
C GLY A 143 3.57 -1.78 -0.15
N VAL A 144 2.70 -2.59 -0.78
CA VAL A 144 2.95 -4.02 -1.04
C VAL A 144 4.03 -4.17 -2.09
N ASN A 145 3.80 -3.60 -3.28
CA ASN A 145 4.58 -3.90 -4.47
C ASN A 145 6.03 -3.42 -4.37
N GLU A 146 6.27 -2.21 -3.85
CA GLU A 146 7.63 -1.67 -3.72
C GLU A 146 8.47 -2.51 -2.73
N THR A 147 7.86 -2.97 -1.65
CA THR A 147 8.56 -3.78 -0.63
C THR A 147 8.94 -5.13 -1.19
N ILE A 148 7.99 -5.84 -1.82
CA ILE A 148 8.25 -7.16 -2.40
C ILE A 148 9.24 -7.07 -3.57
N ALA A 149 9.13 -6.05 -4.42
CA ALA A 149 10.07 -5.85 -5.52
C ALA A 149 11.50 -5.61 -5.02
N ARG A 150 11.67 -4.81 -3.95
CA ARG A 150 12.98 -4.57 -3.35
C ARG A 150 13.58 -5.86 -2.78
N MET A 151 12.81 -6.61 -2.00
CA MET A 151 13.26 -7.86 -1.38
C MET A 151 13.64 -8.91 -2.44
N ALA A 152 12.81 -9.08 -3.48
CA ALA A 152 13.09 -10.03 -4.55
C ALA A 152 14.32 -9.62 -5.39
N ASN A 153 14.44 -8.34 -5.74
CA ASN A 153 15.60 -7.84 -6.47
C ASN A 153 16.91 -7.97 -5.65
N GLU A 154 16.84 -7.75 -4.33
CA GLU A 154 17.96 -7.93 -3.42
C GLU A 154 18.38 -9.41 -3.32
N GLU A 155 17.42 -10.31 -3.14
CA GLU A 155 17.66 -11.77 -3.12
C GLU A 155 18.29 -12.27 -4.43
N GLU A 156 17.82 -11.78 -5.58
CA GLU A 156 18.32 -12.16 -6.90
C GLU A 156 19.55 -11.33 -7.35
N GLN A 157 20.06 -10.43 -6.49
CA GLN A 157 21.16 -9.52 -6.77
C GLN A 157 21.01 -8.76 -8.11
N CYS A 158 19.77 -8.41 -8.48
CA CYS A 158 19.47 -7.81 -9.76
C CYS A 158 18.89 -6.40 -9.63
N LYS A 159 18.96 -5.64 -10.72
CA LYS A 159 18.34 -4.32 -10.85
C LYS A 159 17.25 -4.38 -11.93
N GLY A 160 16.19 -3.62 -11.75
CA GLY A 160 15.12 -3.47 -12.73
C GLY A 160 13.72 -3.66 -12.15
N ARG A 161 12.73 -3.74 -13.05
CA ARG A 161 11.34 -3.94 -12.67
C ARG A 161 11.09 -5.40 -12.32
N PHE A 162 10.45 -5.61 -11.16
CA PHE A 162 9.95 -6.91 -10.72
C PHE A 162 8.48 -7.13 -11.14
N TRP A 163 7.65 -6.09 -11.04
CA TRP A 163 6.25 -6.10 -11.42
C TRP A 163 5.99 -5.59 -12.85
N GLU A 164 4.90 -6.03 -13.45
CA GLU A 164 4.32 -5.42 -14.64
C GLU A 164 3.89 -3.98 -14.33
N GLY A 165 3.83 -3.15 -15.37
CA GLY A 165 3.71 -1.68 -15.25
C GLY A 165 2.87 -1.18 -14.08
N ARG A 166 1.54 -1.27 -14.16
CA ARG A 166 0.62 -0.84 -13.10
C ARG A 166 -0.20 -2.05 -12.63
N TYR A 167 -0.51 -2.10 -11.33
CA TYR A 167 -1.53 -3.04 -10.85
C TYR A 167 -2.88 -2.70 -11.50
N LYS A 168 -3.72 -3.73 -11.64
CA LYS A 168 -5.09 -3.62 -12.14
C LYS A 168 -6.08 -3.69 -10.98
N SER A 169 -7.16 -2.92 -11.06
CA SER A 169 -8.24 -2.90 -10.08
C SER A 169 -9.59 -3.04 -10.76
N GLN A 170 -10.48 -3.79 -10.14
CA GLN A 170 -11.86 -3.98 -10.55
C GLN A 170 -12.78 -3.75 -9.35
N ALA A 171 -13.74 -2.84 -9.50
CA ALA A 171 -14.80 -2.64 -8.52
C ALA A 171 -15.63 -3.92 -8.39
N LEU A 172 -15.90 -4.34 -7.15
CA LEU A 172 -16.82 -5.43 -6.86
C LEU A 172 -18.18 -4.83 -6.55
N ILE A 173 -19.13 -5.10 -7.45
CA ILE A 173 -20.53 -4.70 -7.29
C ILE A 173 -21.22 -5.90 -6.66
N GLY A 174 -21.73 -5.70 -5.44
CA GLY A 174 -22.64 -6.63 -4.77
C GLY A 174 -24.07 -6.44 -5.23
#